data_AF-B8BUC8-F1
#
_entry.id   AF-B8BUC8-F1
#
_cell.length_a   1.000
_cell.length_b   1.000
_cell.length_c   1.000
_cell.angle_alpha   90.00
_cell.angle_beta   90.00
_cell.angle_gamma   90.00
#
_symmetry.space_group_name_H-M   'P 1'
#
loop_
_entity.id
_entity.type
_entity.pdbx_description
1 polymer ?
#
loop_
_entity_poly.entity_id
_entity_poly.type
_entity_poly.pdbx_seq_one_letter_code
_entity_poly.pdbx_strand_id
1 'polypeptide(L)'
;MDAIVQFTRNALCTLKNFNILSDTFLYDANVTAHYYTFPEPLNQTTPLEVLISITQFYAFITVSAAGYKMMTTSGVLKLQLINRLLNISAKKEADNDNSKKKGKKEEAKAKAASEATARRLVAESLLKEGDAAARSFFIGFNVLAIGLSFFWLTANSYHVTSTDWIGGIQGLIHALTVAEVCLLVMLYYMVKDGAASIRRSFQMKQFASDITPSEVGNVTVEQYSWLVDGWSPFWAEGSSGSAMDVAAEEKMLEKEEEAVASRLGALSKNVGPDIAPRIRHESRIALFEGYREYVYLVLNFFAFYGYFASILVFYFDDESKQPEYIRALLLQLPNADADWLGNAVGDFMWTVEPILILGSPLIVKSMSSKKKESKEKVA
;
A
#
# COMPACT_ATOMS: atom_id res chain seq x y z
N MET A 1 1.93 -4.57 -7.50
CA MET A 1 2.17 -5.47 -8.64
C MET A 1 0.87 -6.21 -8.93
N ASP A 2 0.62 -6.61 -10.17
CA ASP A 2 -0.48 -7.55 -10.45
C ASP A 2 -0.21 -8.87 -9.68
N ALA A 3 -1.10 -9.25 -8.78
CA ALA A 3 -0.94 -10.42 -7.93
C ALA A 3 -0.80 -11.71 -8.77
N ILE A 4 -1.44 -11.79 -9.93
CA ILE A 4 -1.34 -12.94 -10.83
C ILE A 4 0.07 -13.03 -11.43
N VAL A 5 0.65 -11.90 -11.84
CA VAL A 5 2.01 -11.88 -12.39
C VAL A 5 3.04 -12.16 -11.29
N GLN A 6 2.85 -11.60 -10.09
CA GLN A 6 3.68 -11.91 -8.93
C GLN A 6 3.65 -13.41 -8.63
N PHE A 7 2.47 -14.01 -8.55
CA PHE A 7 2.29 -15.44 -8.34
C PHE A 7 3.01 -16.26 -9.41
N THR A 8 2.75 -15.94 -10.68
CA THR A 8 3.34 -16.68 -11.81
C THR A 8 4.86 -16.61 -11.79
N ARG A 9 5.43 -15.41 -11.62
CA ARG A 9 6.88 -15.22 -11.53
C ARG A 9 7.49 -16.07 -10.43
N ASN A 10 7.00 -15.92 -9.20
CA ASN A 10 7.60 -16.58 -8.04
C ASN A 10 7.37 -18.09 -8.07
N ALA A 11 6.25 -18.55 -8.62
CA ALA A 11 6.00 -19.97 -8.85
C ALA A 11 6.99 -20.56 -9.86
N LEU A 12 7.30 -19.85 -10.96
CA LEU A 12 8.31 -20.28 -11.92
C LEU A 12 9.72 -20.31 -11.30
N CYS A 13 10.09 -19.29 -10.50
CA CYS A 13 11.35 -19.30 -9.75
C CYS A 13 11.41 -20.45 -8.73
N THR A 14 10.30 -20.72 -8.04
CA THR A 14 10.15 -21.86 -7.12
C THR A 14 10.36 -23.18 -7.86
N LEU A 15 9.73 -23.37 -9.02
CA LEU A 15 9.94 -24.56 -9.85
C LEU A 15 11.42 -24.73 -10.22
N LYS A 16 12.09 -23.65 -10.62
CA LYS A 16 13.53 -23.62 -10.91
C LYS A 16 14.38 -24.01 -9.70
N ASN A 17 14.18 -23.36 -8.54
CA ASN A 17 15.00 -23.59 -7.34
C ASN A 17 14.86 -25.00 -6.78
N PHE A 18 13.65 -25.56 -6.83
CA PHE A 18 13.39 -26.95 -6.41
C PHE A 18 13.67 -27.98 -7.50
N ASN A 19 14.16 -27.54 -8.67
CA ASN A 19 14.46 -28.39 -9.82
C ASN A 19 13.27 -29.29 -10.22
N ILE A 20 12.05 -28.76 -10.09
CA ILE A 20 10.82 -29.48 -10.41
C ILE A 20 10.66 -29.48 -11.93
N LEU A 21 10.40 -30.65 -12.52
CA LEU A 21 10.30 -30.89 -13.97
C LEU A 21 11.64 -30.71 -14.74
N SER A 22 12.76 -30.99 -14.09
CA SER A 22 14.11 -30.91 -14.67
C SER A 22 14.30 -31.73 -15.95
N ASP A 23 13.61 -32.87 -16.08
CA ASP A 23 13.68 -33.75 -17.26
C ASP A 23 12.82 -33.27 -18.45
N THR A 24 12.25 -32.06 -18.38
CA THR A 24 11.36 -31.52 -19.42
C THR A 24 12.04 -30.46 -20.28
N PHE A 25 11.40 -30.11 -21.39
CA PHE A 25 11.86 -29.07 -22.33
C PHE A 25 12.10 -27.70 -21.65
N LEU A 26 11.50 -27.46 -20.48
CA LEU A 26 11.63 -26.20 -19.75
C LEU A 26 13.06 -25.91 -19.30
N TYR A 27 13.90 -26.93 -19.14
CA TYR A 27 15.30 -26.81 -18.70
C TYR A 27 16.31 -27.02 -19.83
N ASP A 28 15.86 -27.27 -21.06
CA ASP A 28 16.74 -27.51 -22.20
C ASP A 28 16.97 -26.21 -23.01
N ALA A 29 18.17 -25.63 -22.89
CA ALA A 29 18.56 -24.43 -23.64
C ALA A 29 18.54 -24.63 -25.17
N ASN A 30 18.68 -25.88 -25.65
CA ASN A 30 18.61 -26.16 -27.09
C ASN A 30 17.22 -25.86 -27.65
N VAL A 31 16.17 -25.97 -26.83
CA VAL A 31 14.80 -25.63 -27.24
C VAL A 31 14.70 -24.13 -27.54
N THR A 32 15.28 -23.27 -26.71
CA THR A 32 15.37 -21.83 -26.98
C THR A 32 16.18 -21.55 -28.25
N ALA A 33 17.32 -22.24 -28.41
CA ALA A 33 18.22 -22.07 -29.55
C ALA A 33 17.59 -22.43 -30.91
N HIS A 34 16.55 -23.28 -30.94
CA HIS A 34 15.78 -23.57 -32.17
C HIS A 34 15.04 -22.34 -32.70
N TYR A 35 14.63 -21.41 -31.84
CA TYR A 35 13.87 -20.23 -32.23
C TYR A 35 14.75 -19.01 -32.48
N TYR A 36 15.88 -18.90 -31.77
CA TYR A 36 16.83 -17.80 -31.93
C TYR A 36 18.24 -18.19 -31.49
N THR A 37 19.24 -17.92 -32.33
CA THR A 37 20.66 -18.15 -31.98
C THR A 37 21.19 -16.98 -31.16
N PHE A 38 21.14 -17.10 -29.83
CA PHE A 38 21.74 -16.12 -28.93
C PHE A 38 23.29 -16.20 -28.95
N PRO A 39 24.00 -15.08 -28.76
CA PRO A 39 25.44 -15.10 -28.50
C PRO A 39 25.74 -15.71 -27.12
N GLU A 40 26.97 -16.16 -26.89
CA GLU A 40 27.41 -16.56 -25.55
C GLU A 40 27.50 -15.33 -24.62
N PRO A 41 27.03 -15.40 -23.36
CA PRO A 41 26.47 -16.56 -22.64
C PRO A 41 24.94 -16.74 -22.74
N LEU A 42 24.24 -15.88 -23.47
CA LEU A 42 22.76 -15.89 -23.59
C LEU A 42 22.24 -17.20 -24.22
N ASN A 43 23.07 -17.92 -24.96
CA ASN A 43 22.75 -19.25 -25.51
C ASN A 43 22.45 -20.33 -24.44
N GLN A 44 22.74 -20.07 -23.18
CA GLN A 44 22.41 -20.94 -22.05
C GLN A 44 20.97 -20.75 -21.53
N THR A 45 20.24 -19.75 -22.04
CA THR A 45 18.89 -19.41 -21.56
C THR A 45 17.89 -20.52 -21.86
N THR A 46 17.25 -21.07 -20.83
CA THR A 46 16.21 -22.10 -20.98
C THR A 46 14.82 -21.51 -21.22
N PRO A 47 13.84 -22.27 -21.74
CA PRO A 47 12.47 -21.79 -21.87
C PRO A 47 11.85 -21.33 -20.54
N LEU A 48 12.17 -21.99 -19.42
CA LEU A 48 11.74 -21.56 -18.09
C LEU A 48 12.28 -20.17 -17.75
N GLU A 49 13.55 -19.90 -18.04
CA GLU A 49 14.18 -18.61 -17.79
C GLU A 49 13.61 -17.50 -18.67
N VAL A 50 13.22 -17.81 -19.92
CA VAL A 50 12.48 -16.87 -20.77
C VAL A 50 11.11 -16.51 -20.16
N LEU A 51 10.39 -17.47 -19.60
CA LEU A 51 9.10 -17.18 -18.94
C LEU A 51 9.30 -16.33 -17.68
N ILE A 52 10.32 -16.65 -16.88
CA ILE A 52 10.71 -15.86 -15.70
C ILE A 52 11.06 -14.42 -16.14
N SER A 53 11.86 -14.25 -17.19
CA SER A 53 12.30 -12.93 -17.66
C SER A 53 11.13 -12.06 -18.13
N ILE A 54 10.14 -12.63 -18.83
CA ILE A 54 8.94 -11.90 -19.28
C ILE A 54 8.16 -11.37 -18.06
N THR A 55 7.96 -12.20 -17.04
CA THR A 55 7.25 -11.78 -15.83
C THR A 55 8.05 -10.78 -14.98
N GLN A 56 9.38 -10.90 -14.93
CA GLN A 56 10.26 -9.91 -14.31
C GLN A 56 10.26 -8.58 -15.06
N PHE A 57 10.22 -8.59 -16.39
CA PHE A 57 10.16 -7.38 -17.19
C PHE A 57 8.81 -6.67 -17.03
N TYR A 58 7.72 -7.43 -16.98
CA TYR A 58 6.41 -6.89 -16.63
C TYR A 58 6.43 -6.24 -15.23
N ALA A 59 7.06 -6.89 -14.24
CA ALA A 59 7.25 -6.33 -12.92
C ALA A 59 8.06 -5.02 -12.96
N PHE A 60 9.15 -4.96 -13.73
CA PHE A 60 9.93 -3.74 -13.94
C PHE A 60 9.05 -2.59 -14.43
N ILE A 61 8.27 -2.79 -15.50
CA ILE A 61 7.42 -1.74 -16.05
C ILE A 61 6.33 -1.32 -15.05
N THR A 62 5.57 -2.28 -14.55
CA THR A 62 4.36 -1.98 -13.78
C THR A 62 4.65 -1.46 -12.39
N VAL A 63 5.67 -1.98 -11.70
CA VAL A 63 6.06 -1.51 -10.37
C VAL A 63 6.71 -0.13 -10.47
N SER A 64 7.59 0.08 -11.46
CA SER A 64 8.19 1.41 -11.68
C SER A 64 7.13 2.46 -12.00
N ALA A 65 6.19 2.15 -12.89
CA ALA A 65 5.08 3.04 -13.23
C ALA A 65 4.18 3.32 -12.01
N ALA A 66 3.89 2.30 -11.20
CA ALA A 66 3.10 2.47 -9.97
C ALA A 66 3.83 3.37 -8.95
N GLY A 67 5.12 3.13 -8.70
CA GLY A 67 5.94 3.95 -7.81
C GLY A 67 6.00 5.41 -8.27
N TYR A 68 6.24 5.64 -9.57
CA TYR A 68 6.25 6.98 -10.16
C TYR A 68 4.89 7.67 -10.04
N LYS A 69 3.78 6.98 -10.32
CA LYS A 69 2.42 7.52 -10.16
C LYS A 69 2.11 7.88 -8.70
N MET A 70 2.53 7.05 -7.74
CA MET A 70 2.36 7.33 -6.31
C MET A 70 3.16 8.57 -5.89
N MET A 71 4.40 8.70 -6.36
CA MET A 71 5.22 9.89 -6.10
C MET A 71 4.59 11.16 -6.64
N THR A 72 4.15 11.12 -7.91
CA THR A 72 3.70 12.31 -8.63
C THR A 72 2.26 12.65 -8.30
N THR A 73 1.31 11.78 -8.66
CA THR A 73 -0.12 12.04 -8.53
C THR A 73 -0.57 12.02 -7.07
N SER A 74 -0.26 10.97 -6.34
CA SER A 74 -0.72 10.80 -4.95
C SER A 74 0.14 11.55 -3.92
N GLY A 75 1.39 11.88 -4.29
CA GLY A 75 2.33 12.62 -3.45
C GLY A 75 2.36 14.11 -3.79
N VAL A 76 3.18 14.48 -4.78
CA VAL A 76 3.50 15.88 -5.09
C VAL A 76 2.26 16.70 -5.46
N LEU A 77 1.45 16.24 -6.42
CA LEU A 77 0.29 17.00 -6.89
C LEU A 77 -0.76 17.16 -5.78
N LYS A 78 -0.98 16.10 -5.00
CA LYS A 78 -1.89 16.12 -3.86
C LYS A 78 -1.41 17.05 -2.74
N LEU A 79 -0.11 17.05 -2.41
CA LEU A 79 0.47 18.00 -1.44
C LEU A 79 0.32 19.45 -1.90
N GLN A 80 0.53 19.73 -3.19
CA GLN A 80 0.34 21.07 -3.74
C GLN A 80 -1.12 21.52 -3.64
N LEU A 81 -2.08 20.64 -3.96
CA LEU A 81 -3.51 20.91 -3.77
C LEU A 81 -3.83 21.23 -2.31
N ILE A 82 -3.41 20.37 -1.38
CA ILE A 82 -3.67 20.53 0.05
C ILE A 82 -3.10 21.86 0.56
N ASN A 83 -1.88 22.21 0.16
CA ASN A 83 -1.28 23.50 0.52
C ASN A 83 -2.09 24.70 0.00
N ARG A 84 -2.63 24.63 -1.23
CA ARG A 84 -3.52 25.68 -1.75
C ARG A 84 -4.81 25.78 -0.93
N LEU A 85 -5.45 24.66 -0.63
CA LEU A 85 -6.70 24.62 0.16
C LEU A 85 -6.50 25.15 1.58
N LEU A 86 -5.39 24.79 2.25
CA LEU A 86 -5.05 25.31 3.57
C LEU A 86 -4.84 26.83 3.54
N ASN A 87 -4.18 27.37 2.50
CA ASN A 87 -4.02 28.82 2.35
C ASN A 87 -5.35 29.53 2.11
N ILE A 88 -6.27 28.94 1.34
CA ILE A 88 -7.63 29.46 1.14
C ILE A 88 -8.38 29.50 2.48
N SER A 89 -8.35 28.41 3.26
CA SER A 89 -8.97 28.35 4.59
C SER A 89 -8.39 29.42 5.53
N ALA A 90 -7.07 29.55 5.60
CA ALA A 90 -6.41 30.53 6.46
C ALA A 90 -6.78 31.98 6.10
N LYS A 91 -6.88 32.29 4.80
CA LYS A 91 -7.31 33.61 4.33
C LYS A 91 -8.76 33.93 4.75
N LYS A 92 -9.66 32.95 4.62
CA LYS A 92 -11.07 33.10 5.05
C LYS A 92 -11.23 33.28 6.55
N GLU A 93 -10.38 32.67 7.36
CA GLU A 93 -10.39 32.88 8.81
C GLU A 93 -9.97 34.32 9.15
N ALA A 94 -8.91 34.83 8.52
CA ALA A 94 -8.46 36.21 8.69
C ALA A 94 -9.54 37.25 8.27
N ASP A 95 -10.25 37.01 7.18
CA ASP A 95 -11.32 37.90 6.70
C ASP A 95 -12.56 37.87 7.62
N ASN A 96 -12.86 36.71 8.22
CA ASN A 96 -13.99 36.55 9.14
C ASN A 96 -13.75 37.18 10.52
N ASP A 97 -12.52 37.20 11.02
CA ASP A 97 -12.20 37.83 12.31
C ASP A 97 -12.35 39.36 12.26
N ASN A 98 -12.15 39.97 11.08
CA ASN A 98 -12.39 41.39 10.87
C ASN A 98 -13.88 41.79 10.84
N SER A 99 -14.80 40.84 10.61
CA SER A 99 -16.23 41.12 10.40
C SER A 99 -17.13 40.76 11.59
N LYS A 100 -16.64 40.02 12.60
CA LYS A 100 -17.40 39.64 13.81
C LYS A 100 -17.46 40.76 14.87
N LYS A 101 -18.13 41.88 14.53
CA LYS A 101 -18.56 42.91 15.50
C LYS A 101 -20.06 43.24 15.32
N LYS A 102 -20.97 42.33 15.68
CA LYS A 102 -22.32 42.64 16.23
C LYS A 102 -23.14 41.37 16.47
N GLY A 103 -23.82 41.34 17.62
CA GLY A 103 -24.48 40.16 18.19
C GLY A 103 -25.72 39.67 17.45
N LYS A 104 -25.99 38.36 17.57
CA LYS A 104 -27.25 37.71 17.17
C LYS A 104 -27.60 36.53 18.10
N LYS A 105 -28.92 36.29 18.14
CA LYS A 105 -29.75 35.35 18.94
C LYS A 105 -29.24 33.90 19.01
N GLU A 106 -29.73 33.15 19.99
CA GLU A 106 -29.35 31.76 20.33
C GLU A 106 -29.42 30.74 19.17
N GLU A 107 -30.38 30.83 18.23
CA GLU A 107 -30.40 29.94 17.05
C GLU A 107 -29.22 30.17 16.09
N ALA A 108 -28.75 31.43 15.99
CA ALA A 108 -27.55 31.73 15.21
C ALA A 108 -26.29 31.14 15.89
N LYS A 109 -26.31 30.96 17.21
CA LYS A 109 -25.20 30.39 17.98
C LYS A 109 -25.04 28.89 17.71
N ALA A 110 -26.14 28.14 17.65
CA ALA A 110 -26.10 26.70 17.34
C ALA A 110 -25.65 26.44 15.89
N LYS A 111 -26.15 27.23 14.93
CA LYS A 111 -25.71 27.15 13.52
C LYS A 111 -24.22 27.50 13.38
N ALA A 112 -23.77 28.59 14.02
CA ALA A 112 -22.37 28.99 14.01
C ALA A 112 -21.44 27.95 14.67
N ALA A 113 -21.90 27.23 15.69
CA ALA A 113 -21.13 26.15 16.32
C ALA A 113 -20.97 24.93 15.39
N SER A 114 -22.01 24.56 14.66
CA SER A 114 -21.94 23.49 13.65
C SER A 114 -20.99 23.86 12.50
N GLU A 115 -21.08 25.10 12.00
CA GLU A 115 -20.19 25.61 10.94
C GLU A 115 -18.72 25.67 11.40
N ALA A 116 -18.45 26.10 12.63
CA ALA A 116 -17.11 26.08 13.19
C ALA A 116 -16.56 24.66 13.32
N THR A 117 -17.40 23.71 13.74
CA THR A 117 -17.03 22.29 13.84
C THR A 117 -16.74 21.70 12.46
N ALA A 118 -17.56 22.02 11.45
CA ALA A 118 -17.37 21.57 10.08
C ALA A 118 -16.05 22.07 9.50
N ARG A 119 -15.72 23.36 9.69
CA ARG A 119 -14.43 23.94 9.27
C ARG A 119 -13.25 23.25 9.94
N ARG A 120 -13.34 23.00 11.25
CA ARG A 120 -12.31 22.25 11.99
C ARG A 120 -12.12 20.84 11.41
N LEU A 121 -13.20 20.11 11.14
CA LEU A 121 -13.14 18.76 10.55
C LEU A 121 -12.53 18.78 9.14
N VAL A 122 -12.89 19.76 8.32
CA VAL A 122 -12.31 19.94 6.98
C VAL A 122 -10.82 20.24 7.07
N ALA A 123 -10.39 21.15 7.94
CA ALA A 123 -8.98 21.47 8.15
C ALA A 123 -8.17 20.27 8.67
N GLU A 124 -8.69 19.56 9.67
CA GLU A 124 -8.07 18.33 10.19
C GLU A 124 -8.00 17.23 9.12
N SER A 125 -9.01 17.13 8.25
CA SER A 125 -9.02 16.19 7.12
C SER A 125 -7.95 16.55 6.08
N LEU A 126 -7.81 17.83 5.73
CA LEU A 126 -6.75 18.30 4.84
C LEU A 126 -5.35 17.99 5.38
N LEU A 127 -5.11 18.19 6.68
CA LEU A 127 -3.82 17.87 7.30
C LEU A 127 -3.53 16.37 7.27
N LYS A 128 -4.52 15.53 7.59
CA LYS A 128 -4.39 14.05 7.52
C LYS A 128 -4.12 13.56 6.10
N GLU A 129 -4.80 14.15 5.11
CA GLU A 129 -4.54 13.86 3.71
C GLU A 129 -3.15 14.35 3.27
N GLY A 130 -2.62 15.40 3.91
CA GLY A 130 -1.25 15.89 3.71
C GLY A 130 -0.23 14.87 4.18
N ASP A 131 -0.40 14.33 5.38
CA ASP A 131 0.43 13.24 5.91
C ASP A 131 0.35 11.99 5.03
N ALA A 132 -0.85 11.64 4.55
CA ALA A 132 -1.06 10.52 3.64
C ALA A 132 -0.38 10.73 2.28
N ALA A 133 -0.38 11.96 1.75
CA ALA A 133 0.29 12.30 0.51
C ALA A 133 1.82 12.28 0.66
N ALA A 134 2.36 12.84 1.75
CA ALA A 134 3.80 12.76 2.07
C ALA A 134 4.26 11.30 2.21
N ARG A 135 3.46 10.47 2.89
CA ARG A 135 3.69 9.04 2.96
C ARG A 135 3.64 8.38 1.58
N SER A 136 2.66 8.72 0.74
CA SER A 136 2.52 8.19 -0.62
C SER A 136 3.72 8.52 -1.49
N PHE A 137 4.28 9.73 -1.36
CA PHE A 137 5.52 10.11 -2.01
C PHE A 137 6.68 9.20 -1.58
N PHE A 138 6.87 9.05 -0.27
CA PHE A 138 7.96 8.27 0.28
C PHE A 138 7.85 6.77 -0.06
N ILE A 139 6.65 6.19 0.04
CA ILE A 139 6.39 4.81 -0.40
C ILE A 139 6.61 4.68 -1.90
N GLY A 140 6.11 5.63 -2.69
CA GLY A 140 6.26 5.64 -4.15
C GLY A 140 7.72 5.61 -4.59
N PHE A 141 8.60 6.33 -3.91
CA PHE A 141 10.05 6.31 -4.17
C PHE A 141 10.66 4.93 -3.97
N ASN A 142 10.35 4.28 -2.85
CA ASN A 142 10.83 2.93 -2.55
C ASN A 142 10.26 1.90 -3.54
N VAL A 143 8.97 2.01 -3.90
CA VAL A 143 8.34 1.16 -4.90
C VAL A 143 9.00 1.36 -6.28
N LEU A 144 9.32 2.59 -6.66
CA LEU A 144 10.03 2.88 -7.91
C LEU A 144 11.42 2.24 -7.92
N ALA A 145 12.20 2.37 -6.84
CA ALA A 145 13.52 1.77 -6.73
C ALA A 145 13.49 0.23 -6.81
N ILE A 146 12.53 -0.41 -6.13
CA ILE A 146 12.28 -1.86 -6.26
C ILE A 146 11.91 -2.20 -7.71
N GLY A 147 11.03 -1.42 -8.33
CA GLY A 147 10.62 -1.57 -9.73
C GLY A 147 11.81 -1.56 -10.68
N LEU A 148 12.70 -0.57 -10.57
CA LEU A 148 13.90 -0.46 -11.39
C LEU A 148 14.87 -1.63 -11.20
N SER A 149 14.93 -2.20 -9.99
CA SER A 149 15.81 -3.34 -9.68
C SER A 149 15.43 -4.61 -10.45
N PHE A 150 14.15 -4.77 -10.85
CA PHE A 150 13.72 -5.88 -11.71
C PHE A 150 14.37 -5.89 -13.10
N PHE A 151 14.94 -4.76 -13.55
CA PHE A 151 15.73 -4.73 -14.79
C PHE A 151 16.92 -5.70 -14.73
N TRP A 152 17.67 -5.68 -13.63
CA TRP A 152 18.82 -6.59 -13.45
C TRP A 152 18.37 -8.05 -13.29
N LEU A 153 17.24 -8.29 -12.62
CA LEU A 153 16.68 -9.65 -12.53
C LEU A 153 16.28 -10.20 -13.91
N THR A 154 15.65 -9.36 -14.72
CA THR A 154 15.30 -9.71 -16.11
C THR A 154 16.55 -10.04 -16.92
N ALA A 155 17.58 -9.21 -16.81
CA ALA A 155 18.85 -9.42 -17.51
C ALA A 155 19.59 -10.68 -17.01
N ASN A 156 19.50 -10.97 -15.71
CA ASN A 156 20.05 -12.19 -15.11
C ASN A 156 19.41 -13.46 -15.66
N SER A 157 18.10 -13.44 -15.91
CA SER A 157 17.39 -14.57 -16.54
C SER A 157 17.86 -14.85 -17.97
N TYR A 158 18.53 -13.90 -18.62
CA TYR A 158 19.19 -14.09 -19.93
C TYR A 158 20.71 -14.30 -19.80
N HIS A 159 21.24 -14.53 -18.59
CA HIS A 159 22.68 -14.66 -18.32
C HIS A 159 23.52 -13.43 -18.69
N VAL A 160 22.90 -12.27 -18.90
CA VAL A 160 23.61 -11.02 -19.24
C VAL A 160 24.52 -10.57 -18.09
N THR A 161 24.13 -10.86 -16.85
CA THR A 161 24.91 -10.59 -15.62
C THR A 161 26.16 -11.45 -15.50
N SER A 162 26.31 -12.50 -16.29
CA SER A 162 27.57 -13.24 -16.44
C SER A 162 28.60 -12.45 -17.28
N THR A 163 28.19 -11.29 -17.82
CA THR A 163 29.04 -10.34 -18.54
C THR A 163 29.09 -8.99 -17.81
N ASP A 164 30.07 -8.15 -18.12
CA ASP A 164 30.19 -6.82 -17.51
C ASP A 164 29.29 -5.74 -18.15
N TRP A 165 28.43 -6.08 -19.12
CA TRP A 165 27.67 -5.09 -19.91
C TRP A 165 26.77 -4.18 -19.07
N ILE A 166 26.27 -4.69 -17.94
CA ILE A 166 25.41 -3.97 -16.99
C ILE A 166 25.96 -4.03 -15.55
N GLY A 167 27.29 -4.18 -15.43
CA GLY A 167 27.98 -4.33 -14.14
C GLY A 167 28.02 -5.75 -13.58
N GLY A 168 27.65 -6.76 -14.38
CA GLY A 168 27.73 -8.18 -14.03
C GLY A 168 26.93 -8.59 -12.80
N ILE A 169 27.39 -9.67 -12.15
CA ILE A 169 26.80 -10.18 -10.89
C ILE A 169 26.82 -9.10 -9.82
N GLN A 170 27.87 -8.27 -9.76
CA GLN A 170 27.94 -7.18 -8.79
C GLN A 170 26.80 -6.17 -8.98
N GLY A 171 26.50 -5.80 -10.23
CA GLY A 171 25.37 -4.92 -10.55
C GLY A 171 24.03 -5.51 -10.11
N LEU A 172 23.83 -6.82 -10.31
CA LEU A 172 22.65 -7.53 -9.82
C LEU A 172 22.54 -7.50 -8.29
N ILE A 173 23.62 -7.81 -7.58
CA ILE A 173 23.63 -7.82 -6.10
C ILE A 173 23.39 -6.41 -5.55
N HIS A 174 23.93 -5.37 -6.20
CA HIS A 174 23.66 -3.99 -5.82
C HIS A 174 22.18 -3.63 -6.03
N ALA A 175 21.58 -4.04 -7.15
CA ALA A 175 20.15 -3.83 -7.41
C ALA A 175 19.29 -4.57 -6.36
N LEU A 176 19.62 -5.82 -6.04
CA LEU A 176 18.96 -6.57 -4.96
C LEU A 176 19.11 -5.87 -3.60
N THR A 177 20.31 -5.37 -3.28
CA THR A 177 20.56 -4.62 -2.05
C THR A 177 19.68 -3.37 -1.95
N VAL A 178 19.53 -2.62 -3.05
CA VAL A 178 18.62 -1.46 -3.09
C VAL A 178 17.17 -1.90 -2.88
N ALA A 179 16.73 -2.98 -3.53
CA ALA A 179 15.38 -3.51 -3.34
C ALA A 179 15.13 -3.92 -1.88
N GLU A 180 16.07 -4.62 -1.24
CA GLU A 180 15.98 -5.05 0.16
C GLU A 180 15.93 -3.87 1.13
N VAL A 181 16.77 -2.83 0.93
CA VAL A 181 16.72 -1.60 1.74
C VAL A 181 15.37 -0.92 1.61
N CYS A 182 14.81 -0.85 0.40
CA CYS A 182 13.47 -0.30 0.19
C CYS A 182 12.36 -1.18 0.79
N LEU A 183 12.54 -2.50 0.83
CA LEU A 183 11.61 -3.44 1.47
C LEU A 183 11.58 -3.26 2.99
N LEU A 184 12.71 -2.97 3.65
CA LEU A 184 12.71 -2.66 5.09
C LEU A 184 11.74 -1.53 5.45
N VAL A 185 11.68 -0.50 4.61
CA VAL A 185 10.71 0.59 4.77
C VAL A 185 9.27 0.09 4.65
N MET A 186 9.00 -0.81 3.70
CA MET A 186 7.67 -1.40 3.54
C MET A 186 7.28 -2.29 4.73
N LEU A 187 8.19 -3.11 5.22
CA LEU A 187 7.99 -3.94 6.42
C LEU A 187 7.62 -3.09 7.64
N TYR A 188 8.32 -1.97 7.84
CA TYR A 188 7.98 -1.01 8.89
C TYR A 188 6.55 -0.47 8.75
N TYR A 189 6.14 -0.11 7.52
CA TYR A 189 4.78 0.38 7.28
C TYR A 189 3.71 -0.71 7.45
N MET A 190 4.00 -1.98 7.13
CA MET A 190 3.09 -3.10 7.43
C MET A 190 2.83 -3.23 8.94
N VAL A 191 3.87 -3.10 9.78
CA VAL A 191 3.70 -3.07 11.25
C VAL A 191 2.83 -1.89 11.68
N LYS A 192 3.12 -0.69 11.16
CA LYS A 192 2.39 0.54 11.50
C LYS A 192 0.92 0.44 11.09
N ASP A 193 0.64 -0.06 9.89
CA ASP A 193 -0.72 -0.18 9.34
C ASP A 193 -1.51 -1.27 10.04
N GLY A 194 -0.90 -2.42 10.31
CA GLY A 194 -1.53 -3.49 11.09
C GLY A 194 -1.95 -2.99 12.47
N ALA A 195 -1.04 -2.32 13.18
CA ALA A 195 -1.33 -1.74 14.50
C ALA A 195 -2.42 -0.65 14.44
N ALA A 196 -2.38 0.21 13.42
CA ALA A 196 -3.36 1.27 13.22
C ALA A 196 -4.77 0.70 12.96
N SER A 197 -4.89 -0.32 12.12
CA SER A 197 -6.16 -0.98 11.81
C SER A 197 -6.77 -1.69 13.02
N ILE A 198 -5.95 -2.37 13.84
CA ILE A 198 -6.41 -2.97 15.10
C ILE A 198 -6.88 -1.89 16.08
N ARG A 199 -6.11 -0.81 16.27
CA ARG A 199 -6.50 0.30 17.15
C ARG A 199 -7.80 0.95 16.69
N ARG A 200 -7.92 1.20 15.39
CA ARG A 200 -9.13 1.73 14.75
C ARG A 200 -10.33 0.83 15.04
N SER A 201 -10.19 -0.49 14.92
CA SER A 201 -11.26 -1.44 15.25
C SER A 201 -11.77 -1.25 16.68
N PHE A 202 -10.88 -1.17 17.67
CA PHE A 202 -11.27 -0.99 19.07
C PHE A 202 -11.96 0.36 19.29
N GLN A 203 -11.43 1.43 18.70
CA GLN A 203 -12.03 2.77 18.78
C GLN A 203 -13.42 2.81 18.13
N MET A 204 -13.61 2.17 16.98
CA MET A 204 -14.91 2.05 16.32
C MET A 204 -15.92 1.28 17.17
N LYS A 205 -15.49 0.17 17.79
CA LYS A 205 -16.34 -0.64 18.67
C LYS A 205 -16.77 0.13 19.92
N GLN A 206 -15.85 0.88 20.52
CA GLN A 206 -16.14 1.75 21.66
C GLN A 206 -17.10 2.87 21.25
N PHE A 207 -16.77 3.60 20.18
CA PHE A 207 -17.63 4.66 19.66
C PHE A 207 -19.04 4.18 19.32
N ALA A 208 -19.19 3.01 18.70
CA ALA A 208 -20.50 2.43 18.41
C ALA A 208 -21.30 1.99 19.66
N SER A 209 -20.67 1.93 20.83
CA SER A 209 -21.33 1.65 22.10
C SER A 209 -21.74 2.94 22.81
N ASP A 210 -20.95 3.98 22.65
CA ASP A 210 -21.10 5.25 23.37
C ASP A 210 -21.92 6.29 22.59
N ILE A 211 -22.02 6.17 21.26
CA ILE A 211 -22.60 7.18 20.38
C ILE A 211 -24.01 7.64 20.79
N THR A 212 -24.12 8.94 21.11
CA THR A 212 -25.38 9.64 21.33
C THR A 212 -25.52 10.90 20.45
N PRO A 213 -26.75 11.38 20.15
CA PRO A 213 -26.94 12.62 19.38
C PRO A 213 -26.27 13.86 20.01
N SER A 214 -26.19 13.92 21.33
CA SER A 214 -25.56 15.01 22.09
C SER A 214 -24.04 15.13 21.87
N GLU A 215 -23.37 14.04 21.47
CA GLU A 215 -21.92 14.00 21.34
C GLU A 215 -21.43 14.34 19.92
N VAL A 216 -22.34 14.45 18.96
CA VAL A 216 -22.04 14.71 17.54
C VAL A 216 -21.30 16.05 17.35
N GLY A 217 -21.50 17.02 18.24
CA GLY A 217 -20.84 18.33 18.18
C GLY A 217 -19.32 18.31 18.41
N ASN A 218 -18.78 17.25 19.03
CA ASN A 218 -17.36 17.16 19.41
C ASN A 218 -16.65 15.95 18.76
N VAL A 219 -17.11 15.52 17.60
CA VAL A 219 -16.51 14.37 16.89
C VAL A 219 -15.15 14.72 16.27
N THR A 220 -14.28 13.73 16.18
CA THR A 220 -13.05 13.77 15.38
C THR A 220 -13.37 13.49 13.90
N VAL A 221 -12.42 13.78 13.01
CA VAL A 221 -12.53 13.44 11.57
C VAL A 221 -12.79 11.95 11.34
N GLU A 222 -12.14 11.07 12.12
CA GLU A 222 -12.35 9.62 12.04
C GLU A 222 -13.76 9.24 12.48
N GLN A 223 -14.23 9.77 13.61
CA GLN A 223 -15.59 9.49 14.08
C GLN A 223 -16.63 10.01 13.10
N TYR A 224 -16.41 11.19 12.50
CA TYR A 224 -17.26 11.72 11.46
C TYR A 224 -17.29 10.82 10.21
N SER A 225 -16.14 10.27 9.78
CA SER A 225 -16.12 9.35 8.63
C SER A 225 -16.78 8.00 8.94
N TRP A 226 -16.83 7.57 10.20
CA TRP A 226 -17.61 6.38 10.60
C TRP A 226 -19.12 6.67 10.61
N LEU A 227 -19.51 7.87 11.07
CA LEU A 227 -20.90 8.33 11.07
C LEU A 227 -21.48 8.45 9.67
N VAL A 228 -20.68 8.98 8.76
CA VAL A 228 -21.08 9.32 7.41
C VAL A 228 -20.49 8.30 6.45
N ASP A 229 -21.32 7.35 6.03
CA ASP A 229 -20.92 6.27 5.13
C ASP A 229 -20.19 6.80 3.90
N GLY A 230 -18.91 6.43 3.76
CA GLY A 230 -18.08 6.78 2.61
C GLY A 230 -17.84 8.28 2.41
N TRP A 231 -17.67 9.08 3.47
CA TRP A 231 -17.21 10.46 3.27
C TRP A 231 -15.84 10.48 2.56
N SER A 232 -15.88 10.84 1.29
CA SER A 232 -14.71 10.97 0.41
C SER A 232 -14.69 12.40 -0.12
N PRO A 233 -14.00 13.34 0.57
CA PRO A 233 -13.97 14.72 0.12
C PRO A 233 -13.26 14.84 -1.22
N PHE A 234 -13.54 15.91 -1.98
CA PHE A 234 -13.02 16.06 -3.35
C PHE A 234 -11.49 16.09 -3.43
N TRP A 235 -10.80 16.47 -2.35
CA TRP A 235 -9.33 16.46 -2.29
C TRP A 235 -8.73 15.06 -2.05
N ALA A 236 -9.53 14.06 -1.65
CA ALA A 236 -9.03 12.71 -1.38
C ALA A 236 -8.50 12.01 -2.64
N GLU A 237 -9.10 12.26 -3.80
CA GLU A 237 -8.72 11.62 -5.07
C GLU A 237 -7.45 12.21 -5.70
N GLY A 238 -7.00 13.40 -5.24
CA GLY A 238 -5.83 14.09 -5.81
C GLY A 238 -6.00 14.51 -7.27
N SER A 239 -7.23 14.50 -7.79
CA SER A 239 -7.58 14.76 -9.19
C SER A 239 -7.69 16.25 -9.54
N SER A 240 -7.03 17.14 -8.79
CA SER A 240 -6.81 18.50 -9.29
C SER A 240 -5.80 18.39 -10.43
N GLY A 241 -6.29 18.26 -11.67
CA GLY A 241 -5.45 18.56 -12.83
C GLY A 241 -4.78 19.91 -12.58
N SER A 242 -3.54 20.06 -13.03
CA SER A 242 -2.71 21.27 -12.84
C SER A 242 -3.31 22.58 -13.40
N ALA A 243 -4.57 22.54 -13.85
CA ALA A 243 -5.32 23.61 -14.50
C ALA A 243 -6.66 23.94 -13.79
N MET A 244 -6.94 23.42 -12.59
CA MET A 244 -8.10 23.92 -11.84
C MET A 244 -7.86 25.34 -11.36
N ASP A 245 -8.82 26.22 -11.67
CA ASP A 245 -8.86 27.60 -11.20
C ASP A 245 -9.01 27.63 -9.66
N VAL A 246 -8.22 28.48 -9.00
CA VAL A 246 -8.24 28.68 -7.54
C VAL A 246 -9.65 29.05 -7.06
N ALA A 247 -10.40 29.83 -7.85
CA ALA A 247 -11.79 30.17 -7.52
C ALA A 247 -12.72 28.95 -7.52
N ALA A 248 -12.46 27.95 -8.37
CA ALA A 248 -13.21 26.71 -8.37
C ALA A 248 -12.88 25.85 -7.15
N GLU A 249 -11.60 25.75 -6.77
CA GLU A 249 -11.16 25.07 -5.54
C GLU A 249 -11.80 25.70 -4.29
N GLU A 250 -11.83 27.02 -4.21
CA GLU A 250 -12.45 27.77 -3.10
C GLU A 250 -13.94 27.46 -2.97
N LYS A 251 -14.68 27.44 -4.09
CA LYS A 251 -16.11 27.11 -4.11
C LYS A 251 -16.38 25.65 -3.74
N MET A 252 -15.52 24.72 -4.16
CA MET A 252 -15.65 23.31 -3.77
C MET A 252 -15.41 23.11 -2.28
N LEU A 253 -14.45 23.83 -1.71
CA LEU A 253 -14.17 23.82 -0.28
C LEU A 253 -15.37 24.32 0.54
N GLU A 254 -15.98 25.45 0.15
CA GLU A 254 -17.20 25.97 0.80
C GLU A 254 -18.35 24.98 0.75
N LYS A 255 -18.60 24.42 -0.44
CA LYS A 255 -19.66 23.42 -0.62
C LYS A 255 -19.46 22.22 0.30
N GLU A 256 -18.21 21.84 0.55
CA GLU A 256 -17.90 20.70 1.41
C GLU A 256 -18.02 21.05 2.89
N GLU A 257 -17.60 22.25 3.31
CA GLU A 257 -17.89 22.76 4.65
C GLU A 257 -19.40 22.81 4.94
N GLU A 258 -20.20 23.30 3.99
CA GLU A 258 -21.66 23.34 4.09
C GLU A 258 -22.27 21.94 4.15
N ALA A 259 -21.78 21.00 3.33
CA ALA A 259 -22.23 19.61 3.33
C ALA A 259 -21.93 18.93 4.67
N VAL A 260 -20.74 19.13 5.23
CA VAL A 260 -20.35 18.62 6.55
C VAL A 260 -21.22 19.24 7.65
N ALA A 261 -21.40 20.57 7.66
CA ALA A 261 -22.22 21.26 8.64
C ALA A 261 -23.69 20.80 8.61
N SER A 262 -24.22 20.58 7.41
CA SER A 262 -25.58 20.06 7.20
C SER A 262 -25.73 18.63 7.75
N ARG A 263 -24.77 17.74 7.48
CA ARG A 263 -24.77 16.36 7.98
C ARG A 263 -24.64 16.30 9.49
N LEU A 264 -23.74 17.09 10.09
CA LEU A 264 -23.63 17.22 11.55
C LEU A 264 -24.94 17.74 12.18
N GLY A 265 -25.60 18.70 11.53
CA GLY A 265 -26.90 19.21 11.95
C GLY A 265 -28.02 18.17 11.90
N ALA A 266 -27.95 17.21 10.97
CA ALA A 266 -28.89 16.09 10.90
C ALA A 266 -28.60 15.03 11.98
N LEU A 267 -27.32 14.64 12.13
CA LEU A 267 -26.87 13.62 13.08
C LEU A 267 -27.07 14.05 14.54
N SER A 268 -26.89 15.33 14.85
CA SER A 268 -27.15 15.87 16.19
C SER A 268 -28.63 15.84 16.60
N LYS A 269 -29.55 15.74 15.64
CA LYS A 269 -30.99 15.58 15.92
C LYS A 269 -31.36 14.12 16.09
N ASN A 270 -30.82 13.24 15.26
CA ASN A 270 -31.11 11.81 15.31
C ASN A 270 -29.94 11.00 14.73
N VAL A 271 -29.40 10.09 15.53
CA VAL A 271 -28.45 9.07 15.07
C VAL A 271 -29.27 7.88 14.60
N GLY A 272 -29.22 7.56 13.31
CA GLY A 272 -29.96 6.44 12.73
C GLY A 272 -29.71 5.11 13.46
N PRO A 273 -30.74 4.27 13.69
CA PRO A 273 -30.61 3.02 14.44
C PRO A 273 -29.67 2.00 13.77
N ASP A 274 -29.36 2.19 12.49
CA ASP A 274 -28.46 1.37 11.67
C ASP A 274 -26.99 1.79 11.76
N ILE A 275 -26.69 3.00 12.25
CA ILE A 275 -25.33 3.53 12.32
C ILE A 275 -24.44 2.70 13.27
N ALA A 276 -24.88 2.47 14.51
CA ALA A 276 -24.08 1.71 15.46
C ALA A 276 -23.84 0.24 15.03
N PRO A 277 -24.84 -0.52 14.55
CA PRO A 277 -24.60 -1.83 13.94
C PRO A 277 -23.63 -1.82 12.77
N ARG A 278 -23.71 -0.82 11.88
CA ARG A 278 -22.79 -0.64 10.74
C ARG A 278 -21.36 -0.41 11.20
N ILE A 279 -21.13 0.52 12.13
CA ILE A 279 -19.80 0.80 12.68
C ILE A 279 -19.23 -0.44 13.39
N ARG A 280 -20.05 -1.22 14.11
CA ARG A 280 -19.61 -2.51 14.69
C ARG A 280 -19.21 -3.51 13.63
N HIS A 281 -19.94 -3.57 12.51
CA HIS A 281 -19.58 -4.44 11.40
C HIS A 281 -18.23 -4.02 10.77
N GLU A 282 -18.07 -2.74 10.43
CA GLU A 282 -16.82 -2.18 9.90
C GLU A 282 -15.65 -2.38 10.88
N SER A 283 -15.89 -2.28 12.19
CA SER A 283 -14.85 -2.56 13.20
C SER A 283 -14.30 -3.98 13.10
N ARG A 284 -15.13 -4.98 12.75
CA ARG A 284 -14.67 -6.37 12.57
C ARG A 284 -13.85 -6.52 11.31
N ILE A 285 -14.22 -5.81 10.24
CA ILE A 285 -13.44 -5.76 9.00
C ILE A 285 -12.07 -5.13 9.27
N ALA A 286 -12.02 -3.98 9.94
CA ALA A 286 -10.76 -3.32 10.31
C ALA A 286 -9.85 -4.21 11.18
N LEU A 287 -10.42 -5.01 12.09
CA LEU A 287 -9.66 -5.98 12.88
C LEU A 287 -9.04 -7.06 12.00
N PHE A 288 -9.82 -7.62 11.08
CA PHE A 288 -9.35 -8.62 10.13
C PHE A 288 -8.27 -8.07 9.21
N GLU A 289 -8.44 -6.85 8.68
CA GLU A 289 -7.42 -6.15 7.90
C GLU A 289 -6.13 -6.00 8.70
N GLY A 290 -6.22 -5.59 9.97
CA GLY A 290 -5.06 -5.49 10.85
C GLY A 290 -4.30 -6.82 11.02
N TYR A 291 -5.00 -7.93 11.24
CA TYR A 291 -4.36 -9.25 11.31
C TYR A 291 -3.78 -9.70 9.96
N ARG A 292 -4.45 -9.38 8.85
CA ARG A 292 -3.96 -9.69 7.51
C ARG A 292 -2.64 -8.98 7.22
N GLU A 293 -2.50 -7.71 7.61
CA GLU A 293 -1.21 -6.99 7.47
C GLU A 293 -0.08 -7.66 8.25
N TYR A 294 -0.34 -8.23 9.43
CA TYR A 294 0.68 -9.02 10.16
C TYR A 294 1.03 -10.34 9.48
N VAL A 295 0.07 -10.99 8.82
CA VAL A 295 0.37 -12.18 8.00
C VAL A 295 1.27 -11.79 6.82
N TYR A 296 0.96 -10.68 6.14
CA TYR A 296 1.82 -10.16 5.07
C TYR A 296 3.21 -9.77 5.57
N LEU A 297 3.31 -9.17 6.76
CA LEU A 297 4.59 -8.87 7.40
C LEU A 297 5.43 -10.14 7.59
N VAL A 298 4.84 -11.22 8.10
CA VAL A 298 5.57 -12.49 8.33
C VAL A 298 6.07 -13.06 7.00
N LEU A 299 5.23 -13.11 5.97
CA LEU A 299 5.62 -13.61 4.65
C LEU A 299 6.74 -12.76 4.05
N ASN A 300 6.59 -11.44 4.05
CA ASN A 300 7.58 -10.54 3.49
C ASN A 300 8.87 -10.48 4.31
N PHE A 301 8.81 -10.72 5.62
CA PHE A 301 10.00 -10.82 6.48
C PHE A 301 10.85 -12.04 6.12
N PHE A 302 10.21 -13.21 5.93
CA PHE A 302 10.94 -14.40 5.48
C PHE A 302 11.44 -14.24 4.04
N ALA A 303 10.68 -13.57 3.18
CA ALA A 303 11.14 -13.30 1.84
C ALA A 303 12.37 -12.38 1.80
N PHE A 304 12.30 -11.25 2.53
CA PHE A 304 13.41 -10.33 2.77
C PHE A 304 14.66 -11.09 3.27
N TYR A 305 14.50 -11.90 4.32
CA TYR A 305 15.61 -12.67 4.89
C TYR A 305 16.25 -13.61 3.86
N GLY A 306 15.43 -14.25 3.02
CA GLY A 306 15.89 -15.14 1.97
C GLY A 306 16.88 -14.48 1.00
N TYR A 307 16.50 -13.36 0.38
CA TYR A 307 17.39 -12.65 -0.54
C TYR A 307 18.51 -11.89 0.18
N PHE A 308 18.28 -11.47 1.43
CA PHE A 308 19.33 -10.90 2.26
C PHE A 308 20.48 -11.90 2.50
N ALA A 309 20.16 -13.19 2.68
CA ALA A 309 21.18 -14.24 2.79
C ALA A 309 22.07 -14.31 1.54
N SER A 310 21.48 -14.24 0.33
CA SER A 310 22.22 -14.20 -0.94
C SER A 310 23.17 -13.01 -1.04
N ILE A 311 22.73 -11.83 -0.58
CA ILE A 311 23.57 -10.63 -0.54
C ILE A 311 24.76 -10.83 0.43
N LEU A 312 24.51 -11.40 1.61
CA LEU A 312 25.56 -11.69 2.57
C LEU A 312 26.56 -12.70 2.03
N VAL A 313 26.09 -13.79 1.42
CA VAL A 313 26.95 -14.80 0.79
C VAL A 313 27.85 -14.18 -0.28
N PHE A 314 27.34 -13.25 -1.08
CA PHE A 314 28.14 -12.55 -2.10
C PHE A 314 29.26 -11.70 -1.49
N TYR A 315 28.96 -10.90 -0.45
CA TYR A 315 29.96 -10.02 0.15
C TYR A 315 30.92 -10.73 1.13
N PHE A 316 30.53 -11.90 1.61
CA PHE A 316 31.30 -12.74 2.51
C PHE A 316 31.53 -14.12 1.89
N ASP A 317 32.07 -14.14 0.67
CA ASP A 317 32.29 -15.34 -0.13
C ASP A 317 33.29 -16.32 0.51
N ASP A 318 34.34 -15.80 1.17
CA ASP A 318 35.32 -16.58 1.91
C ASP A 318 34.79 -17.01 3.29
N GLU A 319 34.14 -18.17 3.32
CA GLU A 319 33.60 -18.81 4.53
C GLU A 319 34.61 -18.87 5.69
N SER A 320 35.91 -18.99 5.41
CA SER A 320 36.95 -19.10 6.42
C SER A 320 37.20 -17.78 7.16
N LYS A 321 36.89 -16.64 6.52
CA LYS A 321 37.07 -15.28 7.06
C LYS A 321 35.77 -14.65 7.55
N GLN A 322 34.66 -15.37 7.49
CA GLN A 322 33.36 -14.88 7.93
C GLN A 322 33.34 -14.57 9.43
N PRO A 323 32.92 -13.37 9.84
CA PRO A 323 32.63 -13.08 11.24
C PRO A 323 31.52 -14.01 11.77
N GLU A 324 31.59 -14.37 13.06
CA GLU A 324 30.64 -15.29 13.69
C GLU A 324 29.18 -14.82 13.59
N TYR A 325 28.93 -13.51 13.64
CA TYR A 325 27.58 -12.96 13.48
C TYR A 325 27.03 -13.14 12.06
N ILE A 326 27.89 -13.13 11.02
CA ILE A 326 27.47 -13.43 9.64
C ILE A 326 27.11 -14.91 9.53
N ARG A 327 27.95 -15.80 10.06
CA ARG A 327 27.66 -17.24 10.10
C ARG A 327 26.36 -17.54 10.84
N ALA A 328 26.11 -16.89 11.97
CA ALA A 328 24.85 -17.03 12.70
C ALA A 328 23.64 -16.52 11.87
N LEU A 329 23.79 -15.41 11.14
CA LEU A 329 22.76 -14.90 10.23
C LEU A 329 22.50 -15.85 9.06
N LEU A 330 23.50 -16.60 8.61
CA LEU A 330 23.40 -17.66 7.60
C LEU A 330 23.06 -19.04 8.20
N LEU A 331 22.60 -19.09 9.46
CA LEU A 331 22.21 -20.31 10.17
C LEU A 331 23.33 -21.36 10.30
N GLN A 332 24.60 -20.93 10.26
CA GLN A 332 25.77 -21.79 10.26
C GLN A 332 25.82 -22.77 9.07
N LEU A 333 25.11 -22.47 8.00
CA LEU A 333 25.14 -23.24 6.76
C LEU A 333 26.33 -22.81 5.89
N PRO A 334 26.89 -23.73 5.08
CA PRO A 334 27.77 -23.35 3.98
C PRO A 334 27.11 -22.31 3.06
N ASN A 335 27.89 -21.44 2.45
CA ASN A 335 27.43 -20.33 1.61
C ASN A 335 26.51 -20.80 0.48
N ALA A 336 26.84 -21.92 -0.18
CA ALA A 336 26.04 -22.48 -1.25
C ALA A 336 24.65 -22.94 -0.75
N ASP A 337 24.58 -23.57 0.42
CA ASP A 337 23.34 -24.04 1.02
C ASP A 337 22.50 -22.86 1.54
N ALA A 338 23.15 -21.85 2.14
CA ALA A 338 22.50 -20.64 2.63
C ALA A 338 21.89 -19.81 1.50
N ASP A 339 22.62 -19.62 0.40
CA ASP A 339 22.14 -18.91 -0.79
C ASP A 339 20.96 -19.66 -1.45
N TRP A 340 21.08 -20.98 -1.64
CA TRP A 340 20.01 -21.78 -2.20
C TRP A 340 18.76 -21.77 -1.31
N LEU A 341 18.91 -22.02 -0.01
CA LEU A 341 17.80 -22.04 0.95
C LEU A 341 17.15 -20.66 1.03
N GLY A 342 17.97 -19.60 1.07
CA GLY A 342 17.50 -18.21 1.10
C GLY A 342 16.62 -17.89 -0.11
N ASN A 343 17.12 -18.14 -1.32
CA ASN A 343 16.35 -17.95 -2.55
C ASN A 343 15.07 -18.80 -2.59
N ALA A 344 15.14 -20.08 -2.18
CA ALA A 344 14.00 -20.99 -2.17
C ALA A 344 12.89 -20.52 -1.19
N VAL A 345 13.26 -20.11 0.03
CA VAL A 345 12.32 -19.54 1.01
C VAL A 345 11.76 -18.22 0.51
N GLY A 346 12.61 -17.37 -0.07
CA GLY A 346 12.26 -16.10 -0.69
C GLY A 346 11.13 -16.22 -1.71
N ASP A 347 11.40 -17.02 -2.75
CA ASP A 347 10.45 -17.25 -3.84
C ASP A 347 9.17 -17.95 -3.34
N PHE A 348 9.27 -18.89 -2.40
CA PHE A 348 8.09 -19.57 -1.86
C PHE A 348 7.17 -18.61 -1.09
N MET A 349 7.72 -17.77 -0.19
CA MET A 349 6.91 -16.85 0.61
C MET A 349 6.21 -15.80 -0.26
N TRP A 350 6.90 -15.25 -1.26
CA TRP A 350 6.28 -14.36 -2.24
C TRP A 350 5.39 -15.07 -3.26
N THR A 351 5.41 -16.41 -3.34
CA THR A 351 4.40 -17.19 -4.08
C THR A 351 3.10 -17.33 -3.28
N VAL A 352 3.20 -17.50 -1.96
CA VAL A 352 2.03 -17.66 -1.08
C VAL A 352 1.25 -16.35 -0.91
N GLU A 353 1.94 -15.21 -0.81
CA GLU A 353 1.32 -13.90 -0.57
C GLU A 353 0.20 -13.54 -1.58
N PRO A 354 0.40 -13.63 -2.91
CA PRO A 354 -0.66 -13.38 -3.90
C PRO A 354 -1.94 -14.20 -3.70
N ILE A 355 -1.84 -15.44 -3.23
CA ILE A 355 -3.00 -16.29 -2.97
C ILE A 355 -3.86 -15.67 -1.86
N LEU A 356 -3.23 -15.14 -0.82
CA LEU A 356 -3.92 -14.45 0.27
C LEU A 356 -4.55 -13.14 -0.20
N ILE A 357 -3.84 -12.37 -1.04
CA ILE A 357 -4.37 -11.12 -1.63
C ILE A 357 -5.63 -11.40 -2.45
N LEU A 358 -5.60 -12.41 -3.32
CA LEU A 358 -6.72 -12.77 -4.18
C LEU A 358 -7.88 -13.43 -3.39
N GLY A 359 -7.57 -14.14 -2.31
CA GLY A 359 -8.56 -14.78 -1.43
C GLY A 359 -9.23 -13.82 -0.43
N SER A 360 -8.55 -12.75 -0.02
CA SER A 360 -9.03 -11.83 1.02
C SER A 360 -10.41 -11.22 0.74
N PRO A 361 -10.76 -10.77 -0.48
CA PRO A 361 -12.10 -10.25 -0.77
C PRO A 361 -13.22 -11.28 -0.55
N LEU A 362 -12.96 -12.58 -0.78
CA LEU A 362 -13.94 -13.64 -0.53
C LEU A 362 -14.23 -13.79 0.97
N ILE A 363 -13.19 -13.69 1.79
CA ILE A 363 -13.31 -13.74 3.26
C ILE A 363 -14.09 -12.52 3.75
N VAL A 364 -13.73 -11.31 3.31
CA VAL A 364 -14.43 -10.07 3.70
C VAL A 364 -15.90 -10.11 3.27
N LYS A 365 -16.19 -10.57 2.05
CA LYS A 365 -17.56 -10.75 1.56
C LYS A 365 -18.35 -11.79 2.37
N SER A 366 -17.69 -12.83 2.88
CA SER A 366 -18.34 -13.80 3.78
C SER A 366 -18.68 -13.21 5.15
N MET A 367 -17.91 -12.20 5.59
CA MET A 367 -18.15 -11.48 6.84
C MET A 367 -19.27 -10.45 6.71
N SER A 368 -19.53 -9.92 5.50
CA SER A 368 -20.66 -9.03 5.27
C SER A 368 -21.96 -9.84 5.34
N SER A 369 -22.74 -9.62 6.40
CA SER A 369 -24.01 -10.30 6.56
C SER A 369 -24.90 -9.97 5.36
N LYS A 370 -25.26 -10.96 4.54
CA LYS A 370 -26.34 -10.80 3.57
C LYS A 370 -27.54 -10.27 4.34
N LYS A 371 -27.93 -9.01 4.09
CA LYS A 371 -29.24 -8.50 4.47
C LYS A 371 -30.22 -9.55 3.94
N LYS A 372 -30.81 -10.35 4.83
CA LYS A 372 -32.03 -11.06 4.48
C LYS A 372 -32.99 -9.93 4.15
N GLU A 373 -33.18 -9.64 2.87
CA GLU A 373 -34.37 -8.96 2.41
C GLU A 373 -35.53 -9.77 2.97
N SER A 374 -36.06 -9.33 4.11
CA SER A 374 -37.37 -9.75 4.56
C SER A 374 -38.30 -9.30 3.44
N LYS A 375 -38.55 -10.19 2.48
CA LYS A 375 -39.76 -10.18 1.70
C LYS A 375 -40.90 -10.35 2.70
N GLU A 376 -41.27 -9.24 3.34
CA GLU A 376 -42.63 -9.01 3.79
C GLU A 376 -43.47 -9.02 2.51
N LYS A 377 -43.85 -10.23 2.10
CA LYS A 377 -45.08 -10.41 1.35
C LYS A 377 -46.17 -10.04 2.34
N VAL A 378 -46.61 -8.80 2.26
CA VAL A 378 -47.93 -8.36 2.73
C VAL A 378 -48.92 -9.38 2.16
N ALA A 379 -49.51 -10.16 3.06
CA ALA A 379 -50.61 -11.06 2.77
C ALA A 379 -51.91 -10.26 2.63
#